data_AF-A0A653DCI3-F1
#
_entry.id   AF-A0A653DCI3-F1
#
_cell.length_a   1.000
_cell.length_b   1.000
_cell.length_c   1.000
_cell.angle_alpha   90.00
_cell.angle_beta   90.00
_cell.angle_gamma   90.00
#
_symmetry.space_group_name_H-M   'P 1'
#
loop_
_entity.id
_entity.type
_entity.pdbx_description
1 polymer ?
#
loop_
_entity_poly.entity_id
_entity_poly.type
_entity_poly.pdbx_seq_one_letter_code
_entity_poly.pdbx_strand_id
1 'polypeptide(L)'
;VRYEYVVDQQPIGRLLFGQWCEQKGAAYQRCLRFLDAAGRYDLETDDRRAELADAIRKEYASAGIYLPEVGFRLSLDDKLPSNGNKDSLSSCVQAVKECLAGEPFKEFTTSMYFHRYLQWKWLETQPITYKTFRMYRVLGKGGFGEVCACQVS
;
A
#
# COMPACT_ATOMS: atom_id res chain seq x y z
N VAL A 1 -13.73 10.50 -4.45
CA VAL A 1 -12.65 9.49 -4.64
C VAL A 1 -12.38 8.86 -3.28
N ARG A 2 -12.12 7.54 -3.21
CA ARG A 2 -11.97 6.80 -1.95
C ARG A 2 -10.51 6.40 -1.72
N TYR A 3 -10.08 6.38 -0.45
CA TYR A 3 -8.72 6.00 -0.06
C TYR A 3 -8.40 4.57 -0.48
N GLU A 4 -9.31 3.62 -0.23
CA GLU A 4 -9.10 2.20 -0.52
C GLU A 4 -8.87 1.97 -2.03
N TYR A 5 -9.60 2.73 -2.87
CA TYR A 5 -9.43 2.62 -4.31
C TYR A 5 -8.07 3.18 -4.77
N VAL A 6 -7.68 4.37 -4.31
CA VAL A 6 -6.47 5.04 -4.81
C VAL A 6 -5.19 4.50 -4.18
N VAL A 7 -5.21 4.21 -2.88
CA VAL A 7 -3.99 3.90 -2.11
C VAL A 7 -3.84 2.40 -1.89
N ASP A 8 -4.91 1.66 -1.63
CA ASP A 8 -4.79 0.20 -1.41
C ASP A 8 -4.78 -0.60 -2.71
N GLN A 9 -5.63 -0.24 -3.69
CA GLN A 9 -5.81 -1.04 -4.91
C GLN A 9 -4.96 -0.62 -6.10
N GLN A 10 -4.52 0.65 -6.16
CA GLN A 10 -3.85 1.20 -7.34
C GLN A 10 -2.36 1.41 -7.05
N PRO A 11 -1.43 0.67 -7.68
CA PRO A 11 0.00 0.74 -7.37
C PRO A 11 0.59 2.15 -7.51
N ILE A 12 0.21 2.86 -8.57
CA ILE A 12 0.66 4.24 -8.81
C ILE A 12 0.11 5.19 -7.75
N GLY A 13 -1.15 5.00 -7.34
CA GLY A 13 -1.76 5.83 -6.31
C GLY A 13 -1.14 5.60 -4.93
N ARG A 14 -0.85 4.34 -4.57
CA ARG A 14 -0.08 3.98 -3.37
C ARG A 14 1.28 4.67 -3.34
N LEU A 15 2.02 4.60 -4.46
CA LEU A 15 3.35 5.18 -4.57
C LEU A 15 3.34 6.71 -4.41
N LEU A 16 2.42 7.39 -5.09
CA LEU A 16 2.30 8.84 -5.02
C LEU A 16 1.83 9.32 -3.64
N PHE A 17 0.93 8.58 -2.99
CA PHE A 17 0.53 8.85 -1.61
C PHE A 17 1.72 8.68 -0.65
N GLY A 18 2.54 7.65 -0.87
CA GLY A 18 3.77 7.43 -0.12
C GLY A 18 4.75 8.59 -0.21
N GLN A 19 4.98 9.10 -1.43
CA GLN A 19 5.82 10.28 -1.66
C GLN A 19 5.25 11.56 -1.02
N TRP A 20 3.93 11.74 -1.07
CA TRP A 20 3.28 12.85 -0.39
C TRP A 20 3.47 12.77 1.14
N CYS A 21 3.30 11.58 1.72
CA CYS A 21 3.57 11.35 3.15
C CYS A 21 5.04 11.61 3.52
N GLU A 22 5.98 11.30 2.63
CA GLU A 22 7.42 11.56 2.82
C GLU A 22 7.71 13.05 2.94
N GLN A 23 7.10 13.84 2.05
CA GLN A 23 7.26 15.29 2.08
C GLN A 23 6.57 15.93 3.29
N LYS A 24 5.44 15.37 3.73
CA LYS A 24 4.67 15.92 4.86
C LYS A 24 5.39 15.78 6.20
N GLY A 25 6.01 14.64 6.47
CA GLY A 25 6.87 14.51 7.63
C GLY A 25 7.10 13.09 8.14
N ALA A 26 8.02 13.00 9.10
CA ALA A 26 8.47 11.73 9.69
C ALA A 26 7.35 10.93 10.37
N ALA A 27 6.30 11.61 10.87
CA ALA A 27 5.13 10.97 11.48
C ALA A 27 4.33 10.13 10.48
N TYR A 28 4.06 10.67 9.28
CA TYR A 28 3.40 9.93 8.21
C TYR A 28 4.26 8.77 7.70
N GLN A 29 5.57 9.00 7.53
CA GLN A 29 6.51 7.95 7.17
C GLN A 29 6.55 6.81 8.19
N ARG A 30 6.40 7.12 9.48
CA ARG A 30 6.29 6.10 10.53
C ARG A 30 5.01 5.27 10.39
N CYS A 31 3.89 5.88 9.99
CA CYS A 31 2.63 5.17 9.73
C CYS A 31 2.75 4.23 8.52
N LEU A 32 3.35 4.70 7.43
CA LEU A 32 3.56 3.87 6.23
C LEU A 32 4.49 2.70 6.49
N ARG A 33 5.60 2.92 7.21
CA ARG A 33 6.51 1.83 7.61
C ARG A 33 5.81 0.79 8.48
N PHE A 34 4.92 1.21 9.37
CA PHE A 34 4.11 0.27 10.15
C PHE A 34 3.19 -0.56 9.25
N LEU A 35 2.47 0.08 8.32
CA LEU A 35 1.58 -0.62 7.38
C LEU A 35 2.34 -1.60 6.49
N ASP A 36 3.53 -1.23 6.01
CA ASP A 36 4.39 -2.11 5.22
C ASP A 36 4.92 -3.29 6.05
N ALA A 37 5.33 -3.06 7.31
CA ALA A 37 5.77 -4.10 8.21
C ALA A 37 4.62 -5.08 8.55
N ALA A 38 3.42 -4.57 8.81
CA ALA A 38 2.23 -5.38 9.04
C ALA A 38 1.84 -6.19 7.79
N GLY A 39 1.94 -5.59 6.59
CA GLY A 39 1.72 -6.31 5.33
C GLY A 39 2.72 -7.45 5.11
N ARG A 40 3.99 -7.28 5.51
CA ARG A 40 4.98 -8.37 5.46
C ARG A 40 4.64 -9.46 6.47
N TYR A 41 4.27 -9.08 7.70
CA TYR A 41 3.85 -10.01 8.74
C TYR A 41 2.70 -10.94 8.27
N ASP A 42 1.73 -10.40 7.54
CA ASP A 42 0.56 -11.16 7.05
C ASP A 42 0.94 -12.19 5.95
N LEU A 43 1.98 -11.91 5.18
CA LEU A 43 2.44 -12.73 4.05
C LEU A 43 3.52 -13.76 4.43
N GLU A 44 4.12 -13.63 5.62
CA GLU A 44 5.24 -14.45 6.06
C GLU A 44 4.81 -15.80 6.66
N THR A 45 5.74 -16.75 6.66
CA THR A 45 5.54 -18.08 7.22
C THR A 45 5.47 -18.04 8.74
N ASP A 46 4.84 -19.05 9.36
CA ASP A 46 4.63 -19.10 10.80
C ASP A 46 5.96 -19.01 11.60
N ASP A 47 7.04 -19.62 11.07
CA ASP A 47 8.37 -19.62 11.71
C ASP A 47 8.99 -18.22 11.82
N ARG A 48 8.83 -17.38 10.80
CA ARG A 48 9.40 -16.00 10.76
C ARG A 48 8.45 -14.96 11.33
N ARG A 49 7.17 -15.30 11.48
CA ARG A 49 6.13 -14.38 11.95
C ARG A 49 6.38 -13.91 13.38
N ALA A 50 6.90 -14.78 14.24
CA ALA A 50 7.24 -14.43 15.63
C ALA A 50 8.36 -13.37 15.69
N GLU A 51 9.43 -13.56 14.89
CA GLU A 51 10.55 -12.60 14.82
C GLU A 51 10.09 -11.23 14.30
N LEU A 52 9.23 -11.21 13.28
CA LEU A 52 8.65 -9.98 12.76
C LEU A 52 7.70 -9.31 13.75
N ALA A 53 6.91 -10.08 14.50
CA ALA A 53 6.06 -9.54 15.57
C ALA A 53 6.91 -8.84 16.63
N ASP A 54 8.01 -9.47 17.04
CA ASP A 54 8.92 -8.92 18.04
C ASP A 54 9.65 -7.68 17.53
N ALA A 55 10.06 -7.67 16.25
CA ALA A 55 10.67 -6.51 15.61
C ALA A 55 9.70 -5.32 15.56
N ILE A 56 8.46 -5.55 15.10
CA ILE A 56 7.40 -4.53 15.08
C ILE A 56 7.10 -4.04 16.50
N ARG A 57 7.00 -4.95 17.48
CA ARG A 57 6.77 -4.57 18.88
C ARG A 57 7.91 -3.68 19.37
N LYS A 58 9.16 -4.09 19.19
CA LYS A 58 10.32 -3.34 19.66
C LYS A 58 10.43 -1.96 19.02
N GLU A 59 10.13 -1.85 17.72
CA GLU A 59 10.22 -0.59 16.99
C GLU A 59 9.11 0.40 17.38
N TYR A 60 7.91 -0.09 17.70
CA TYR A 60 6.72 0.73 17.93
C TYR A 60 6.22 0.75 19.39
N ALA A 61 6.78 -0.02 20.32
CA ALA A 61 6.39 -0.04 21.73
C ALA A 61 6.65 1.30 22.43
N SER A 62 7.89 1.82 22.37
CA SER A 62 8.29 2.97 23.18
C SER A 62 7.75 4.32 22.68
N ALA A 63 7.57 4.48 21.37
CA ALA A 63 7.17 5.73 20.75
C ALA A 63 5.77 5.68 20.11
N GLY A 64 5.17 4.49 19.99
CA GLY A 64 3.90 4.30 19.32
C GLY A 64 3.89 4.84 17.89
N ILE A 65 2.68 5.11 17.41
CA ILE A 65 2.41 5.92 16.22
C ILE A 65 1.68 7.18 16.68
N TYR A 66 2.21 8.34 16.34
CA TYR A 66 1.62 9.62 16.69
C TYR A 66 1.65 10.55 15.47
N LEU A 67 0.47 11.07 15.14
CA LEU A 67 0.25 12.05 14.09
C LEU A 67 -0.38 13.30 14.75
N PRO A 68 0.45 14.29 15.14
CA PRO A 68 -0.02 15.47 15.85
C PRO A 68 -1.03 16.28 15.05
N GLU A 69 -0.83 16.38 13.73
CA GLU A 69 -1.64 17.20 12.82
C GLU A 69 -3.12 16.80 12.80
N VAL A 70 -3.40 15.51 13.03
CA VAL A 70 -4.77 14.97 13.06
C VAL A 70 -5.15 14.43 14.44
N GLY A 71 -4.33 14.69 15.47
CA GLY A 71 -4.57 14.24 16.84
C GLY A 71 -4.60 12.72 17.03
N PHE A 72 -4.04 11.94 16.09
CA PHE A 72 -4.09 10.48 16.15
C PHE A 72 -2.93 9.91 16.96
N ARG A 73 -3.24 8.97 17.85
CA ARG A 73 -2.27 8.22 18.64
C ARG A 73 -2.66 6.75 18.72
N LEU A 74 -1.70 5.88 18.45
CA LEU A 74 -1.83 4.44 18.61
C LEU A 74 -0.70 3.92 19.50
N SER A 75 -1.09 3.24 20.60
CA SER A 75 -0.16 2.47 21.43
C SER A 75 -0.28 0.99 21.07
N LEU A 76 0.86 0.31 20.89
CA LEU A 76 0.91 -1.11 20.55
C LEU A 76 1.08 -2.03 21.77
N ASP A 77 1.42 -1.47 22.94
CA ASP A 77 1.75 -2.25 24.15
C ASP A 77 0.58 -3.12 24.65
N ASP A 78 -0.66 -2.66 24.49
CA ASP A 78 -1.84 -3.37 25.03
C ASP A 78 -2.46 -4.40 24.06
N LYS A 79 -2.02 -4.46 22.80
CA LYS A 79 -2.78 -5.17 21.74
C LYS A 79 -2.06 -6.28 20.98
N LEU A 80 -0.75 -6.47 21.20
CA LEU A 80 0.00 -7.52 20.51
C LEU A 80 0.26 -8.71 21.45
N PRO A 81 -0.55 -9.79 21.42
CA PRO A 81 -0.32 -10.97 22.22
C PRO A 81 1.04 -11.58 21.86
N SER A 82 1.72 -12.16 22.86
CA SER A 82 3.00 -12.86 22.69
C SER A 82 2.93 -14.06 21.73
N ASN A 83 1.72 -14.49 21.37
CA ASN A 83 1.45 -15.62 20.48
C ASN A 83 0.97 -15.05 19.15
N GLY A 84 1.73 -15.25 18.07
CA GLY A 84 1.54 -14.68 16.73
C GLY A 84 0.20 -14.99 16.05
N ASN A 85 -0.89 -14.48 16.61
CA ASN A 85 -2.23 -14.56 16.07
C ASN A 85 -2.41 -13.45 15.03
N LYS A 86 -2.80 -13.80 13.81
CA LYS A 86 -2.91 -12.87 12.66
C LYS A 86 -3.84 -11.69 12.94
N ASP A 87 -4.86 -11.89 13.76
CA ASP A 87 -5.87 -10.87 14.05
C ASP A 87 -5.40 -9.79 15.06
N SER A 88 -4.21 -9.94 15.63
CA SER A 88 -3.72 -8.99 16.62
C SER A 88 -3.29 -7.64 16.04
N LEU A 89 -2.72 -7.66 14.82
CA LEU A 89 -2.29 -6.45 14.12
C LEU A 89 -3.40 -5.83 13.27
N SER A 90 -4.41 -6.59 12.87
CA SER A 90 -5.46 -6.14 11.95
C SER A 90 -6.21 -4.92 12.47
N SER A 91 -6.51 -4.88 13.78
CA SER A 91 -7.16 -3.73 14.42
C SER A 91 -6.30 -2.47 14.40
N CYS A 92 -4.99 -2.63 14.60
CA CYS A 92 -4.02 -1.52 14.56
C CYS A 92 -3.82 -1.01 13.13
N VAL A 93 -3.71 -1.92 12.16
CA VAL A 93 -3.65 -1.60 10.73
C VAL A 93 -4.88 -0.83 10.30
N GLN A 94 -6.07 -1.29 10.69
CA GLN A 94 -7.33 -0.63 10.37
C GLN A 94 -7.38 0.79 10.94
N ALA A 95 -7.01 0.97 12.22
CA ALA A 95 -6.98 2.30 12.84
C ALA A 95 -6.02 3.28 12.12
N VAL A 96 -4.84 2.81 11.71
CA VAL A 96 -3.88 3.64 10.95
C VAL A 96 -4.43 3.96 9.56
N LYS A 97 -5.06 3.00 8.88
CA LYS A 97 -5.69 3.23 7.57
C LYS A 97 -6.83 4.23 7.66
N GLU A 98 -7.71 4.10 8.65
CA GLU A 98 -8.81 5.04 8.87
C GLU A 98 -8.32 6.45 9.14
N CYS A 99 -7.24 6.58 9.94
CA CYS A 99 -6.59 7.86 10.17
C CYS A 99 -6.05 8.47 8.87
N LEU A 100 -5.33 7.68 8.05
CA LEU A 100 -4.77 8.16 6.79
C LEU A 100 -5.86 8.47 5.75
N ALA A 101 -6.97 7.73 5.76
CA ALA A 101 -8.13 7.93 4.89
C ALA A 101 -8.94 9.20 5.22
N GLY A 102 -8.71 9.79 6.40
CA GLY A 102 -9.34 11.04 6.84
C GLY A 102 -8.71 12.30 6.21
N GLU A 103 -8.34 13.26 7.05
CA GLU A 103 -7.72 14.52 6.63
C GLU A 103 -6.45 14.34 5.76
N PRO A 104 -5.53 13.39 6.04
CA PRO A 104 -4.34 13.23 5.22
C PRO A 104 -4.67 12.90 3.76
N PHE A 105 -5.66 12.02 3.53
CA PHE A 105 -6.11 11.71 2.18
C PHE A 105 -6.79 12.90 1.50
N LYS A 106 -7.57 13.70 2.24
CA LYS A 106 -8.18 14.92 1.68
C LYS A 106 -7.10 15.90 1.23
N GLU A 107 -6.10 16.16 2.05
CA GLU A 107 -4.97 17.01 1.68
C GLU A 107 -4.20 16.47 0.48
N PHE A 108 -3.95 15.16 0.45
CA PHE A 108 -3.37 14.49 -0.71
C PHE A 108 -4.17 14.77 -1.98
N THR A 109 -5.51 14.68 -1.96
CA THR A 109 -6.35 14.93 -3.14
C THR A 109 -6.26 16.36 -3.68
N THR A 110 -5.84 17.33 -2.86
CA THR A 110 -5.58 18.71 -3.27
C THR A 110 -4.14 18.99 -3.68
N SER A 111 -3.25 18.00 -3.56
CA SER A 111 -1.82 18.15 -3.80
C SER A 111 -1.42 17.88 -5.25
N MET A 112 -0.21 18.32 -5.63
CA MET A 112 0.40 17.99 -6.93
C MET A 112 0.54 16.48 -7.18
N TYR A 113 0.68 15.67 -6.12
CA TYR A 113 0.81 14.22 -6.24
C TYR A 113 -0.49 13.57 -6.73
N PHE A 114 -1.65 14.08 -6.29
CA PHE A 114 -2.91 13.59 -6.80
C PHE A 114 -3.18 14.07 -8.23
N HIS A 115 -2.79 15.29 -8.58
CA HIS A 115 -2.82 15.72 -9.99
C HIS A 115 -1.94 14.83 -10.87
N ARG A 116 -0.76 14.43 -10.38
CA ARG A 116 0.11 13.45 -11.06
C ARG A 116 -0.56 12.08 -11.20
N TYR A 117 -1.28 11.62 -10.19
CA TYR A 117 -2.07 10.39 -10.28
C TYR A 117 -3.14 10.48 -11.38
N LEU A 118 -3.85 11.61 -11.50
CA LEU A 118 -4.85 11.81 -12.54
C LEU A 118 -4.24 11.81 -13.96
N GLN A 119 -3.02 12.33 -14.13
CA GLN A 119 -2.29 12.22 -15.41
C GLN A 119 -2.04 10.76 -15.80
N TRP A 120 -1.69 9.91 -14.83
CA TRP A 120 -1.54 8.48 -15.06
C TRP A 120 -2.87 7.80 -15.38
N LYS A 121 -3.95 8.17 -14.69
CA LYS A 121 -5.29 7.66 -15.03
C LYS A 121 -5.71 8.06 -16.45
N TRP A 122 -5.41 9.28 -16.86
CA TRP A 122 -5.64 9.70 -18.26
C TRP A 122 -4.81 8.87 -19.24
N LEU A 123 -3.54 8.58 -18.93
CA LEU A 123 -2.71 7.72 -19.78
C LEU A 123 -3.26 6.28 -19.86
N GLU A 124 -3.78 5.75 -18.76
CA GLU A 124 -4.42 4.42 -18.72
C GLU A 124 -5.71 4.36 -19.56
N THR A 125 -6.40 5.48 -19.75
CA THR A 125 -7.58 5.54 -20.64
C THR A 125 -7.25 5.61 -22.12
N GLN A 126 -5.96 5.70 -22.49
CA GLN A 126 -5.58 5.76 -23.90
C GLN A 126 -5.87 4.42 -24.60
N PRO A 127 -6.24 4.46 -25.89
CA PRO A 127 -6.57 3.25 -26.63
C PRO A 127 -5.35 2.33 -26.78
N ILE A 128 -5.50 1.08 -26.32
CA ILE A 128 -4.55 0.01 -26.56
C ILE A 128 -5.05 -0.81 -27.75
N THR A 129 -4.20 -0.97 -28.77
CA THR A 129 -4.55 -1.72 -29.98
C THR A 129 -3.56 -2.86 -30.20
N TYR A 130 -3.82 -3.74 -31.18
CA TYR A 130 -2.87 -4.79 -31.54
C TYR A 130 -1.48 -4.23 -31.91
N LYS A 131 -1.39 -2.97 -32.37
CA LYS A 131 -0.12 -2.30 -32.70
C LYS A 131 0.70 -1.93 -31.46
N THR A 132 0.09 -1.89 -30.28
CA THR A 132 0.77 -1.67 -29.00
C THR A 132 1.62 -2.88 -28.60
N PHE A 133 1.35 -4.05 -29.19
CA PHE A 133 2.03 -5.29 -28.85
C PHE A 133 2.94 -5.76 -29.98
N ARG A 134 4.18 -6.07 -29.63
CA ARG A 134 5.09 -6.79 -30.51
C ARG A 134 4.91 -8.29 -30.28
N MET A 135 4.51 -8.99 -31.33
CA MET A 135 4.35 -10.46 -31.33
C MET A 135 5.67 -11.13 -31.70
N TYR A 136 6.08 -12.14 -30.92
CA TYR A 136 7.37 -12.82 -31.12
C TYR A 136 7.23 -14.24 -31.65
N ARG A 137 6.60 -15.13 -30.87
CA ARG A 137 6.46 -16.55 -31.23
C ARG A 137 5.19 -17.17 -30.67
N VAL A 138 4.66 -18.16 -31.37
CA VAL A 138 3.54 -18.98 -30.89
C VAL A 138 4.02 -19.90 -29.77
N LEU A 139 3.29 -19.89 -28.65
CA LEU A 139 3.50 -20.75 -27.49
C LEU A 139 2.61 -21.99 -27.52
N GLY A 140 1.45 -21.92 -28.19
CA GLY A 140 0.53 -23.04 -28.33
C GLY A 140 -0.66 -22.72 -29.25
N LYS A 141 -1.37 -23.76 -29.70
CA LYS A 141 -2.58 -23.63 -30.54
C LYS A 141 -3.74 -24.37 -29.90
N GLY A 142 -4.92 -23.75 -29.88
CA GLY A 142 -6.18 -24.34 -29.43
C GLY A 142 -7.27 -24.25 -30.51
N GLY A 143 -8.48 -24.72 -30.20
CA GLY A 143 -9.59 -24.77 -31.15
C GLY A 143 -10.10 -23.42 -31.67
N PHE A 144 -9.76 -22.31 -31.00
CA PHE A 144 -10.21 -20.96 -31.34
C PHE A 144 -9.05 -19.98 -31.61
N GLY A 145 -7.82 -20.46 -31.76
CA GLY A 145 -6.67 -19.61 -32.11
C GLY A 145 -5.36 -20.00 -31.43
N GLU A 146 -4.39 -19.10 -31.56
CA GLU A 146 -3.01 -19.30 -31.10
C GLU A 146 -2.71 -18.41 -29.89
N VAL A 147 -1.95 -18.96 -28.94
CA VAL A 147 -1.38 -18.19 -27.84
C VAL A 147 0.02 -17.76 -28.26
N CYS A 148 0.28 -16.45 -28.28
CA CYS A 148 1.55 -15.87 -28.72
C CYS A 148 2.26 -15.15 -27.58
N ALA A 149 3.59 -15.29 -27.51
CA ALA A 149 4.43 -14.43 -26.68
C ALA A 149 4.44 -13.03 -27.25
N CYS A 150 4.06 -12.04 -26.44
CA CYS A 150 4.04 -10.64 -26.81
C CYS A 150 4.65 -9.75 -25.74
N GLN A 151 5.06 -8.55 -26.14
CA GLN A 151 5.53 -7.49 -25.24
C GLN A 151 4.92 -6.16 -25.66
N VAL A 152 4.67 -5.28 -24.70
CA VAL A 152 4.32 -3.88 -24.98
C VAL A 152 5.51 -3.21 -25.69
N SER A 153 5.23 -2.60 -26.84
CA SER A 153 6.23 -2.00 -27.71
C SER A 153 6.52 -0.54 -27.41
#